data_AF-A0A957SUQ4-F1
#
_entry.id   AF-A0A957SUQ4-F1
#
_cell.length_a   1.000
_cell.length_b   1.000
_cell.length_c   1.000
_cell.angle_alpha   90.00
_cell.angle_beta   90.00
_cell.angle_gamma   90.00
#
_symmetry.space_group_name_H-M   'P 1'
#
loop_
_entity.id
_entity.type
_entity.pdbx_description
1 polymer ?
#
loop_
_entity_poly.entity_id
_entity_poly.type
_entity_poly.pdbx_seq_one_letter_code
_entity_poly.pdbx_strand_id
1 'polypeptide(L)'
;MKSLWKTILDGLTYKDLAGKRQPRIYTVVTGLILLLLFVAGGMAGLNRYLLMSRVQATPEAVTLPTTTVAPVATETIAPSPSGGTDVLGCPTDSSEWSFTPTMISETYLVIQPACVYQGLEKTIAWALAVRQGYSPAEATKLLGFSTMPMRQMETVTIPNANELIDVPVSFIPTHPDFKEWRLNERGKASVTYALRGCFETSSVEGNRVEIWGGEYPVICLVVEDAENTQILYSLNGHLYTSPATPMRSFLLFGYLGDGQWVWLGTQTEPKLEITNTEEIASDRLAVATLYDSQPWDAKWLSITHHLNMQPLPDNWQSFTDENEKQYILFVLSGAAP
;
A
#
# COMPACT_ATOMS: atom_id res chain seq x y z
N MET A 1 57.58 -8.97 -4.85
CA MET A 1 56.61 -10.10 -4.78
C MET A 1 57.04 -11.26 -3.88
N LYS A 2 58.27 -11.81 -3.97
CA LYS A 2 58.69 -12.98 -3.15
C LYS A 2 58.68 -12.74 -1.62
N SER A 3 59.00 -11.53 -1.14
CA SER A 3 59.00 -11.20 0.30
C SER A 3 57.58 -11.15 0.89
N LEU A 4 56.66 -10.46 0.20
CA LEU A 4 55.25 -10.32 0.59
C LEU A 4 54.54 -11.67 0.70
N TRP A 5 54.78 -12.56 -0.26
CA TRP A 5 54.17 -13.90 -0.25
C TRP A 5 54.65 -14.75 0.92
N LYS A 6 55.93 -14.61 1.31
CA LYS A 6 56.49 -15.30 2.49
C LYS A 6 55.90 -14.76 3.79
N THR A 7 55.75 -13.44 3.91
CA THR A 7 55.12 -12.80 5.07
C THR A 7 53.66 -13.23 5.23
N ILE A 8 52.91 -13.33 4.13
CA ILE A 8 51.53 -13.82 4.14
C ILE A 8 51.49 -15.29 4.58
N LEU A 9 52.37 -16.15 4.03
CA LEU A 9 52.39 -17.57 4.37
C LEU A 9 52.78 -17.83 5.83
N ASP A 10 53.75 -17.07 6.35
CA ASP A 10 54.17 -17.16 7.75
C ASP A 10 53.10 -16.58 8.71
N GLY A 11 52.26 -15.67 8.22
CA GLY A 11 51.07 -15.18 8.94
C GLY A 11 49.90 -16.16 8.95
N LEU A 12 49.74 -17.02 7.95
CA LEU A 12 48.63 -17.96 7.81
C LEU A 12 48.93 -19.38 8.33
N THR A 13 50.20 -19.70 8.55
CA THR A 13 50.66 -21.02 9.00
C THR A 13 51.53 -20.93 10.27
N TYR A 14 51.72 -22.03 10.97
CA TYR A 14 52.71 -22.17 12.04
C TYR A 14 53.49 -23.48 11.84
N LYS A 15 54.69 -23.60 12.42
CA LYS A 15 55.43 -24.87 12.42
C LYS A 15 55.05 -25.67 13.66
N ASP A 16 54.66 -26.92 13.47
CA ASP A 16 54.46 -27.86 14.56
C ASP A 16 55.80 -28.32 15.16
N LEU A 17 55.74 -29.07 16.27
CA LEU A 17 56.92 -29.58 16.98
C LEU A 17 57.77 -30.54 16.10
N ALA A 18 57.22 -31.06 15.01
CA ALA A 18 57.91 -31.88 14.02
C ALA A 18 58.46 -31.06 12.84
N GLY A 19 58.37 -29.72 12.89
CA GLY A 19 58.86 -28.79 11.88
C GLY A 19 57.98 -28.68 10.63
N LYS A 20 56.82 -29.35 10.58
CA LYS A 20 55.87 -29.27 9.46
C LYS A 20 55.01 -28.02 9.59
N ARG A 21 54.70 -27.40 8.44
CA ARG A 21 53.83 -26.21 8.40
C ARG A 21 52.37 -26.64 8.46
N GLN A 22 51.65 -26.17 9.47
CA GLN A 22 50.22 -26.38 9.67
C GLN A 22 49.48 -25.05 9.50
N PRO A 23 48.29 -25.02 8.88
CA PRO A 23 47.48 -23.81 8.82
C PRO A 23 46.97 -23.45 10.22
N ARG A 24 46.90 -22.16 10.52
CA ARG A 24 46.28 -21.69 11.76
C ARG A 24 44.76 -21.85 11.67
N ILE A 25 44.10 -22.05 12.81
CA ILE A 25 42.66 -22.34 12.88
C ILE A 25 41.84 -21.24 12.18
N TYR A 26 42.16 -19.96 12.38
CA TYR A 26 41.45 -18.87 11.69
C TYR A 26 41.61 -18.92 10.16
N THR A 27 42.76 -19.39 9.64
CA THR A 27 42.96 -19.56 8.19
C THR A 27 42.01 -20.61 7.62
N VAL A 28 41.80 -21.71 8.37
CA VAL A 28 40.88 -22.78 7.98
C VAL A 28 39.43 -22.29 8.01
N VAL A 29 39.05 -21.59 9.09
CA VAL A 29 37.69 -21.04 9.28
C VAL A 29 37.37 -19.99 8.20
N THR A 30 38.26 -19.04 7.97
CA THR A 30 38.06 -18.01 6.93
C THR A 30 38.01 -18.62 5.53
N GLY A 31 38.80 -19.66 5.26
CA GLY A 31 38.74 -20.41 4.00
C GLY A 31 37.39 -21.11 3.80
N LEU A 32 36.83 -21.71 4.85
CA LEU A 32 35.50 -22.33 4.83
C LEU A 32 34.38 -21.30 4.59
N ILE A 33 34.45 -20.13 5.23
CA ILE A 33 33.49 -19.05 5.01
C ILE A 33 33.54 -18.55 3.56
N LEU A 34 34.74 -18.34 3.01
CA LEU A 34 34.92 -17.94 1.62
C LEU A 34 34.39 -19.00 0.65
N LEU A 35 34.62 -20.28 0.93
CA LEU A 35 34.07 -21.38 0.14
C LEU A 35 32.53 -21.35 0.14
N LEU A 36 31.91 -21.17 1.31
CA LEU A 36 30.44 -21.08 1.43
C LEU A 36 29.88 -19.89 0.66
N LEU A 37 30.53 -18.72 0.75
CA LEU A 37 30.15 -17.54 -0.03
C LEU A 37 30.27 -17.77 -1.53
N PHE A 38 31.31 -18.48 -1.97
CA PHE A 38 31.51 -18.79 -3.39
C PHE A 38 30.46 -19.78 -3.91
N VAL A 39 30.09 -20.78 -3.11
CA VAL A 39 29.04 -21.74 -3.46
C VAL A 39 27.67 -21.06 -3.49
N ALA A 40 27.33 -20.25 -2.49
CA ALA A 40 26.07 -19.51 -2.44
C ALA A 40 25.97 -18.48 -3.58
N GLY A 41 27.03 -17.69 -3.82
CA GLY A 41 27.10 -16.74 -4.92
C GLY A 41 27.07 -17.42 -6.29
N GLY A 42 27.74 -18.57 -6.44
CA GLY A 42 27.70 -19.39 -7.64
C GLY A 42 26.31 -19.95 -7.93
N MET A 43 25.61 -20.46 -6.91
CA MET A 43 24.23 -20.92 -7.05
C MET A 43 23.27 -19.77 -7.40
N ALA A 44 23.39 -18.61 -6.77
CA ALA A 44 22.60 -17.43 -7.12
C ALA A 44 22.83 -16.97 -8.56
N GLY A 45 24.09 -16.97 -9.01
CA GLY A 45 24.46 -16.64 -10.39
C GLY A 45 23.92 -17.65 -11.41
N LEU A 46 24.04 -18.95 -11.12
CA LEU A 46 23.51 -20.02 -11.97
C LEU A 46 21.98 -19.96 -12.07
N ASN A 47 21.30 -19.72 -10.94
CA ASN A 47 19.85 -19.63 -10.89
C ASN A 47 19.35 -18.42 -11.71
N ARG A 48 20.03 -17.27 -11.59
CA ARG A 48 19.75 -16.09 -12.42
C ARG A 48 19.98 -16.37 -13.92
N TYR A 49 21.04 -17.10 -14.27
CA TYR A 49 21.32 -17.47 -15.66
C TYR A 49 20.24 -18.40 -16.24
N LEU A 50 19.80 -19.41 -15.48
CA LEU A 50 18.74 -20.33 -15.89
C LEU A 50 17.38 -19.64 -16.05
N LEU A 51 17.08 -18.63 -15.23
CA LEU A 51 15.88 -17.82 -15.37
C LEU A 51 15.93 -16.94 -16.63
N MET A 52 17.06 -16.26 -16.87
CA MET A 52 17.24 -15.44 -18.08
C MET A 52 17.18 -16.24 -19.37
N SER A 53 17.66 -17.49 -19.38
CA SER A 53 17.61 -18.34 -20.59
C SER A 53 16.20 -18.80 -20.97
N ARG A 54 15.23 -18.78 -20.04
CA ARG A 54 13.82 -19.07 -20.33
C ARG A 54 13.02 -17.86 -20.85
N VAL A 55 13.52 -16.63 -20.68
CA VAL A 55 12.80 -15.39 -21.05
C VAL A 55 13.04 -14.97 -22.52
N GLN A 56 13.97 -15.62 -23.23
CA GLN A 56 14.20 -15.41 -24.67
C GLN A 56 13.40 -16.37 -25.57
N ALA A 57 12.18 -16.76 -25.17
CA ALA A 57 11.23 -17.31 -26.14
C ALA A 57 10.76 -16.16 -27.04
N THR A 58 11.11 -16.24 -28.32
CA THR A 58 10.65 -15.32 -29.37
C THR A 58 9.11 -15.31 -29.35
N PRO A 59 8.43 -14.15 -29.22
CA PRO A 59 6.97 -14.13 -29.30
C PRO A 59 6.55 -14.59 -30.70
N GLU A 60 5.76 -15.66 -30.75
CA GLU A 60 5.17 -16.13 -32.00
C GLU A 60 4.17 -15.08 -32.48
N ALA A 61 4.40 -14.52 -33.66
CA ALA A 61 3.53 -13.50 -34.21
C ALA A 61 2.17 -14.11 -34.58
N VAL A 62 1.17 -13.90 -33.73
CA VAL A 62 -0.22 -14.24 -34.04
C VAL A 62 -0.70 -13.29 -35.14
N THR A 63 -0.87 -13.82 -36.34
CA THR A 63 -1.53 -13.12 -37.45
C THR A 63 -3.04 -13.24 -37.29
N LEU A 64 -3.67 -12.17 -36.81
CA LEU A 64 -5.14 -12.04 -36.84
C LEU A 64 -5.58 -11.76 -38.29
N PRO A 65 -6.50 -12.55 -38.89
CA PRO A 65 -7.05 -12.22 -40.19
C PRO A 65 -8.00 -11.02 -40.06
N THR A 66 -7.54 -9.85 -40.49
CA THR A 66 -8.36 -8.66 -40.69
C THR A 66 -9.39 -8.97 -41.78
N THR A 67 -10.65 -9.12 -41.38
CA THR A 67 -11.77 -9.16 -42.32
C THR A 67 -12.13 -7.73 -42.68
N THR A 68 -11.72 -7.29 -43.86
CA THR A 68 -12.11 -6.00 -44.45
C THR A 68 -13.61 -6.00 -44.70
N VAL A 69 -14.38 -5.28 -43.87
CA VAL A 69 -15.77 -4.93 -44.18
C VAL A 69 -15.76 -3.66 -45.03
N ALA A 70 -16.34 -3.77 -46.24
CA ALA A 70 -16.53 -2.67 -47.18
C ALA A 70 -17.47 -1.59 -46.59
N PRO A 71 -17.32 -0.31 -47.00
CA PRO A 71 -18.07 0.80 -46.41
C PRO A 71 -19.54 0.73 -46.85
N VAL A 72 -20.45 0.54 -45.89
CA VAL A 72 -21.88 0.74 -46.10
C VAL A 72 -22.24 2.18 -45.73
N ALA A 73 -23.11 2.75 -46.54
CA ALA A 73 -23.41 4.16 -46.70
C ALA A 73 -23.73 4.94 -45.41
N THR A 74 -23.27 6.19 -45.41
CA THR A 74 -23.68 7.28 -44.53
C THR A 74 -25.20 7.49 -44.63
N GLU A 75 -25.92 7.20 -43.55
CA GLU A 75 -27.24 7.79 -43.28
C GLU A 75 -27.20 8.75 -42.08
N THR A 76 -28.06 9.74 -42.21
CA THR A 76 -28.01 11.09 -41.65
C THR A 76 -28.27 11.17 -40.15
N ILE A 77 -27.56 12.10 -39.50
CA ILE A 77 -27.70 12.52 -38.10
C ILE A 77 -29.13 12.99 -37.81
N ALA A 78 -29.74 12.48 -36.74
CA ALA A 78 -30.89 13.08 -36.06
C ALA A 78 -30.49 13.45 -34.61
N PRO A 79 -30.90 14.63 -34.08
CA PRO A 79 -30.39 15.17 -32.82
C PRO A 79 -31.05 14.52 -31.59
N SER A 80 -30.29 14.50 -30.49
CA SER A 80 -30.60 13.96 -29.16
C SER A 80 -31.99 14.31 -28.61
N PRO A 81 -32.42 13.53 -27.61
CA PRO A 81 -32.69 14.10 -26.30
C PRO A 81 -31.62 13.62 -25.30
N SER A 82 -31.02 14.60 -24.63
CA SER A 82 -30.10 14.44 -23.51
C SER A 82 -30.76 13.65 -22.37
N GLY A 83 -30.11 12.57 -21.93
CA GLY A 83 -30.47 11.87 -20.70
C GLY A 83 -29.48 10.76 -20.37
N GLY A 84 -28.63 11.00 -19.38
CA GLY A 84 -27.90 9.98 -18.63
C GLY A 84 -26.64 9.42 -19.29
N THR A 85 -25.48 9.88 -18.82
CA THR A 85 -24.19 9.18 -18.93
C THR A 85 -24.30 7.77 -18.34
N ASP A 86 -24.43 6.75 -19.19
CA ASP A 86 -23.98 5.41 -18.84
C ASP A 86 -22.45 5.38 -18.96
N VAL A 87 -21.79 5.34 -17.81
CA VAL A 87 -20.39 4.99 -17.66
C VAL A 87 -20.21 3.58 -18.22
N LEU A 88 -19.22 3.38 -19.10
CA LEU A 88 -18.76 2.07 -19.55
C LEU A 88 -18.68 1.11 -18.35
N GLY A 89 -19.54 0.09 -18.31
CA GLY A 89 -19.74 -0.77 -17.15
C GLY A 89 -18.50 -1.56 -16.78
N CYS A 90 -17.81 -1.13 -15.72
CA CYS A 90 -16.73 -1.90 -15.11
C CYS A 90 -17.29 -3.19 -14.49
N PRO A 91 -16.63 -4.34 -14.69
CA PRO A 91 -17.08 -5.58 -14.09
C PRO A 91 -17.08 -5.46 -12.56
N THR A 92 -18.21 -5.81 -11.93
CA THR A 92 -18.35 -5.81 -10.47
C THR A 92 -18.19 -7.21 -9.88
N ASP A 93 -18.25 -8.27 -10.69
CA ASP A 93 -17.88 -9.60 -10.24
C ASP A 93 -16.36 -9.73 -10.24
N SER A 94 -15.77 -10.00 -9.07
CA SER A 94 -14.32 -10.13 -8.94
C SER A 94 -13.74 -11.33 -9.69
N SER A 95 -14.57 -12.32 -10.02
CA SER A 95 -14.15 -13.47 -10.84
C SER A 95 -13.91 -13.11 -12.31
N GLU A 96 -14.41 -11.96 -12.76
CA GLU A 96 -14.17 -11.42 -14.11
C GLU A 96 -12.89 -10.58 -14.18
N TRP A 97 -12.24 -10.33 -13.04
CA TRP A 97 -11.02 -9.54 -12.98
C TRP A 97 -9.79 -10.40 -13.26
N SER A 98 -8.79 -9.80 -13.88
CA SER A 98 -7.47 -10.42 -13.99
C SER A 98 -6.48 -9.77 -13.03
N PHE A 99 -5.61 -10.61 -12.46
CA PHE A 99 -4.58 -10.18 -11.53
C PHE A 99 -3.21 -10.42 -12.17
N THR A 100 -2.48 -9.34 -12.42
CA THR A 100 -1.16 -9.42 -13.06
C THR A 100 -0.06 -8.99 -12.10
N PRO A 101 1.03 -9.76 -11.97
CA PRO A 101 2.16 -9.36 -11.14
C PRO A 101 2.87 -8.14 -11.70
N THR A 102 3.58 -7.44 -10.83
CA THR A 102 4.43 -6.31 -11.21
C THR A 102 5.90 -6.69 -11.10
N MET A 103 6.78 -5.83 -11.61
CA MET A 103 8.24 -6.00 -11.45
C MET A 103 8.70 -5.91 -9.99
N ILE A 104 7.85 -5.43 -9.08
CA ILE A 104 8.18 -5.21 -7.66
C ILE A 104 7.46 -6.19 -6.72
N SER A 105 6.46 -6.92 -7.20
CA SER A 105 5.73 -7.90 -6.39
C SER A 105 5.03 -8.97 -7.22
N GLU A 106 5.19 -10.23 -6.78
CA GLU A 106 4.41 -11.38 -7.26
C GLU A 106 3.17 -11.66 -6.37
N THR A 107 3.03 -10.92 -5.27
CA THR A 107 1.97 -11.12 -4.28
C THR A 107 0.92 -10.01 -4.34
N TYR A 108 1.38 -8.76 -4.48
CA TYR A 108 0.53 -7.59 -4.64
C TYR A 108 0.41 -7.28 -6.14
N LEU A 109 -0.75 -7.57 -6.69
CA LEU A 109 -1.03 -7.63 -8.12
C LEU A 109 -1.80 -6.40 -8.59
N VAL A 110 -1.67 -6.10 -9.89
CA VAL A 110 -2.53 -5.12 -10.58
C VAL A 110 -3.83 -5.81 -10.97
N ILE A 111 -4.97 -5.15 -10.72
CA ILE A 111 -6.30 -5.59 -11.15
C ILE A 111 -6.57 -4.99 -12.53
N GLN A 112 -7.01 -5.83 -13.48
CA GLN A 112 -7.57 -5.35 -14.74
C GLN A 112 -9.03 -5.80 -14.90
N PRO A 113 -9.92 -4.94 -15.44
CA PRO A 113 -9.61 -3.59 -15.94
C PRO A 113 -9.38 -2.57 -14.80
N ALA A 114 -8.52 -1.58 -15.04
CA ALA A 114 -8.15 -0.56 -14.04
C ALA A 114 -9.34 0.23 -13.49
N CYS A 115 -10.45 0.28 -14.23
CA CYS A 115 -11.65 0.99 -13.81
C CYS A 115 -12.34 0.37 -12.57
N VAL A 116 -11.99 -0.86 -12.18
CA VAL A 116 -12.37 -1.46 -10.88
C VAL A 116 -11.93 -0.60 -9.70
N TYR A 117 -10.81 0.11 -9.82
CA TYR A 117 -10.29 0.98 -8.76
C TYR A 117 -11.19 2.19 -8.47
N GLN A 118 -12.13 2.56 -9.33
CA GLN A 118 -13.03 3.71 -9.07
C GLN A 118 -13.84 3.53 -7.78
N GLY A 119 -14.28 2.31 -7.48
CA GLY A 119 -14.97 2.01 -6.22
C GLY A 119 -14.04 2.13 -4.99
N LEU A 120 -12.79 1.69 -5.15
CA LEU A 120 -11.75 1.81 -4.14
C LEU A 120 -11.41 3.29 -3.88
N GLU A 121 -11.20 4.07 -4.94
CA GLU A 121 -10.93 5.51 -4.89
C GLU A 121 -12.00 6.25 -4.09
N LYS A 122 -13.28 5.90 -4.24
CA LYS A 122 -14.36 6.51 -3.45
C LYS A 122 -14.19 6.27 -1.94
N THR A 123 -13.72 5.10 -1.53
CA THR A 123 -13.48 4.75 -0.13
C THR A 123 -12.20 5.38 0.40
N ILE A 124 -11.19 5.53 -0.47
CA ILE A 124 -9.97 6.30 -0.19
C ILE A 124 -10.29 7.78 0.01
N ALA A 125 -11.18 8.36 -0.80
CA ALA A 125 -11.67 9.72 -0.61
C ALA A 125 -12.32 9.89 0.76
N TRP A 126 -13.07 8.89 1.22
CA TRP A 126 -13.68 8.91 2.55
C TRP A 126 -12.63 8.93 3.66
N ALA A 127 -11.65 8.02 3.60
CA ALA A 127 -10.57 7.97 4.60
C ALA A 127 -9.75 9.28 4.62
N LEU A 128 -9.47 9.82 3.43
CA LEU A 128 -8.68 11.04 3.26
C LEU A 128 -9.44 12.29 3.73
N ALA A 129 -10.75 12.33 3.50
CA ALA A 129 -11.61 13.41 4.01
C ALA A 129 -11.58 13.44 5.54
N VAL A 130 -11.59 12.28 6.20
CA VAL A 130 -11.48 12.23 7.67
C VAL A 130 -10.18 12.84 8.17
N ARG A 131 -9.05 12.62 7.47
CA ARG A 131 -7.75 13.26 7.80
C ARG A 131 -7.71 14.77 7.57
N GLN A 132 -8.75 15.33 6.95
CA GLN A 132 -8.87 16.73 6.53
C GLN A 132 -9.98 17.49 7.28
N GLY A 133 -10.42 16.97 8.42
CA GLY A 133 -11.34 17.63 9.34
C GLY A 133 -12.80 17.31 9.13
N TYR A 134 -13.14 16.43 8.19
CA TYR A 134 -14.50 15.90 8.12
C TYR A 134 -14.65 14.82 9.18
N SER A 135 -15.80 14.81 9.84
CA SER A 135 -16.13 13.68 10.70
C SER A 135 -16.47 12.43 9.87
N PRO A 136 -16.31 11.21 10.42
CA PRO A 136 -16.72 9.99 9.74
C PRO A 136 -18.16 10.04 9.21
N ALA A 137 -19.09 10.62 9.98
CA ALA A 137 -20.48 10.76 9.55
C ALA A 137 -20.65 11.77 8.39
N GLU A 138 -20.00 12.93 8.45
CA GLU A 138 -20.04 13.93 7.37
C GLU A 138 -19.43 13.38 6.07
N ALA A 139 -18.26 12.75 6.14
CA ALA A 139 -17.59 12.17 4.99
C ALA A 139 -18.44 11.07 4.33
N THR A 140 -19.07 10.21 5.15
CA THR A 140 -19.99 9.15 4.67
C THR A 140 -21.13 9.75 3.86
N LYS A 141 -21.78 10.79 4.40
CA LYS A 141 -22.92 11.46 3.75
C LYS A 141 -22.49 12.18 2.46
N LEU A 142 -21.41 12.96 2.51
CA LEU A 142 -20.97 13.79 1.38
C LEU A 142 -20.51 12.96 0.19
N LEU A 143 -19.91 11.80 0.42
CA LEU A 143 -19.50 10.87 -0.63
C LEU A 143 -20.63 9.91 -1.03
N GLY A 144 -21.82 10.03 -0.46
CA GLY A 144 -22.98 9.23 -0.85
C GLY A 144 -22.82 7.74 -0.54
N PHE A 145 -22.27 7.42 0.63
CA PHE A 145 -22.34 6.09 1.20
C PHE A 145 -23.62 5.95 2.04
N SER A 146 -24.26 4.77 2.00
CA SER A 146 -25.43 4.46 2.84
C SER A 146 -25.05 4.22 4.31
N THR A 147 -23.87 3.64 4.52
CA THR A 147 -23.26 3.36 5.82
C THR A 147 -21.79 3.72 5.79
N MET A 148 -21.17 3.90 6.95
CA MET A 148 -19.73 4.17 7.03
C MET A 148 -18.96 3.04 6.32
N PRO A 149 -18.10 3.33 5.32
CA PRO A 149 -17.40 2.32 4.53
C PRO A 149 -16.16 1.79 5.28
N MET A 150 -16.37 1.29 6.49
CA MET A 150 -15.34 0.80 7.39
C MET A 150 -15.88 -0.39 8.17
N ARG A 151 -15.08 -1.46 8.28
CA ARG A 151 -15.40 -2.64 9.09
C ARG A 151 -14.37 -2.73 10.22
N GLN A 152 -14.82 -2.66 11.47
CA GLN A 152 -13.92 -2.89 12.61
C GLN A 152 -13.53 -4.37 12.66
N MET A 153 -12.23 -4.62 12.69
CA MET A 153 -11.61 -5.95 12.77
C MET A 153 -10.45 -5.89 13.75
N GLU A 154 -10.10 -6.99 14.41
CA GLU A 154 -8.88 -7.03 15.25
C GLU A 154 -7.64 -7.35 14.40
N THR A 155 -7.82 -8.27 13.45
CA THR A 155 -6.78 -8.71 12.52
C THR A 155 -7.34 -8.84 11.11
N VAL A 156 -6.43 -8.79 10.12
CA VAL A 156 -6.71 -9.11 8.72
C VAL A 156 -5.66 -10.10 8.25
N THR A 157 -6.08 -11.20 7.63
CA THR A 157 -5.16 -12.17 7.03
C THR A 157 -4.60 -11.60 5.73
N ILE A 158 -3.27 -11.62 5.57
CA ILE A 158 -2.58 -11.17 4.36
C ILE A 158 -1.55 -12.19 3.89
N PRO A 159 -1.25 -12.25 2.58
CA PRO A 159 -0.19 -13.11 2.08
C PRO A 159 1.19 -12.52 2.38
N ASN A 160 2.10 -13.37 2.84
CA ASN A 160 3.50 -13.06 3.09
C ASN A 160 4.39 -14.15 2.49
N ALA A 161 4.92 -13.89 1.29
CA ALA A 161 5.63 -14.87 0.49
C ALA A 161 4.79 -16.15 0.27
N ASN A 162 5.11 -17.25 0.96
CA ASN A 162 4.43 -18.54 0.83
C ASN A 162 3.51 -18.86 2.00
N GLU A 163 3.32 -17.92 2.94
CA GLU A 163 2.52 -18.13 4.14
C GLU A 163 1.42 -17.06 4.24
N LEU A 164 0.36 -17.39 4.97
CA LEU A 164 -0.67 -16.45 5.37
C LEU A 164 -0.38 -15.99 6.80
N ILE A 165 -0.47 -14.69 7.04
CA ILE A 165 -0.25 -14.10 8.37
C ILE A 165 -1.44 -13.24 8.76
N ASP A 166 -1.84 -13.30 10.03
CA ASP A 166 -2.82 -12.39 10.60
C ASP A 166 -2.10 -11.13 11.09
N VAL A 167 -2.37 -10.00 10.45
CA VAL A 167 -1.82 -8.71 10.87
C VAL A 167 -2.82 -7.96 11.75
N PRO A 168 -2.41 -7.50 12.94
CA PRO A 168 -3.25 -6.62 13.75
C PRO A 168 -3.50 -5.29 13.04
N VAL A 169 -4.74 -4.83 13.12
CA VAL A 169 -5.18 -3.57 12.50
C VAL A 169 -5.73 -2.60 13.54
N SER A 170 -5.63 -1.32 13.22
CA SER A 170 -6.13 -0.22 14.04
C SER A 170 -6.95 0.73 13.19
N PHE A 171 -7.81 1.52 13.83
CA PHE A 171 -8.70 2.44 13.16
C PHE A 171 -8.54 3.85 13.71
N ILE A 172 -8.98 4.81 12.91
CA ILE A 172 -9.41 6.09 13.47
C ILE A 172 -10.53 5.86 14.50
N PRO A 173 -10.67 6.77 15.47
CA PRO A 173 -11.81 6.73 16.37
C PRO A 173 -13.14 6.69 15.59
N THR A 174 -14.02 5.76 15.96
CA THR A 174 -15.27 5.48 15.23
C THR A 174 -16.42 6.39 15.63
N HIS A 175 -16.20 7.29 16.60
CA HIS A 175 -17.20 8.25 17.03
C HIS A 175 -17.64 9.12 15.83
N PRO A 176 -18.94 9.20 15.53
CA PRO A 176 -19.44 9.78 14.29
C PRO A 176 -19.07 11.24 14.10
N ASP A 177 -18.94 12.00 15.20
CA ASP A 177 -18.62 13.43 15.21
C ASP A 177 -17.14 13.76 15.47
N PHE A 178 -16.27 12.74 15.62
CA PHE A 178 -14.85 12.98 15.81
C PHE A 178 -14.23 13.57 14.55
N LYS A 179 -13.42 14.61 14.67
CA LYS A 179 -12.72 15.25 13.55
C LYS A 179 -11.23 15.28 13.83
N GLU A 180 -10.44 15.12 12.78
CA GLU A 180 -9.00 15.28 12.86
C GLU A 180 -8.45 16.00 11.63
N TRP A 181 -7.38 16.76 11.82
CA TRP A 181 -6.61 17.36 10.74
C TRP A 181 -5.17 16.92 10.88
N ARG A 182 -4.62 16.30 9.83
CA ARG A 182 -3.20 15.95 9.75
C ARG A 182 -2.44 17.02 8.98
N LEU A 183 -1.70 17.84 9.71
CA LEU A 183 -1.18 19.13 9.24
C LEU A 183 0.35 19.19 9.26
N ASN A 184 0.93 19.81 8.23
CA ASN A 184 2.32 20.27 8.31
C ASN A 184 2.44 21.57 9.16
N GLU A 185 3.66 22.05 9.35
CA GLU A 185 3.97 23.25 10.15
C GLU A 185 3.24 24.52 9.66
N ARG A 186 2.79 24.54 8.40
CA ARG A 186 2.07 25.66 7.79
C ARG A 186 0.54 25.51 7.84
N GLY A 187 0.03 24.50 8.54
CA GLY A 187 -1.41 24.24 8.63
C GLY A 187 -2.01 23.75 7.30
N LYS A 188 -1.25 23.02 6.48
CA LYS A 188 -1.76 22.39 5.26
C LYS A 188 -1.91 20.88 5.47
N ALA A 189 -2.94 20.28 4.86
CA ALA A 189 -3.11 18.84 4.81
C ALA A 189 -1.82 18.18 4.29
N SER A 190 -1.36 17.15 4.99
CA SER A 190 -0.05 16.54 4.75
C SER A 190 -0.12 15.01 4.76
N VAL A 191 -1.18 14.47 4.15
CA VAL A 191 -1.39 13.03 3.98
C VAL A 191 -1.56 12.73 2.50
N THR A 192 -0.85 11.72 2.01
CA THR A 192 -1.04 11.18 0.66
C THR A 192 -1.23 9.67 0.72
N TYR A 193 -2.20 9.16 -0.02
CA TYR A 193 -2.41 7.74 -0.25
C TYR A 193 -1.87 7.29 -1.60
N ALA A 194 -1.47 6.02 -1.70
CA ALA A 194 -1.15 5.40 -2.98
C ALA A 194 -1.33 3.89 -2.95
N LEU A 195 -1.80 3.32 -4.07
CA LEU A 195 -1.96 1.89 -4.22
C LEU A 195 -0.61 1.17 -4.20
N ARG A 196 -0.52 0.08 -3.44
CA ARG A 196 0.64 -0.83 -3.39
C ARG A 196 0.34 -2.20 -4.00
N GLY A 197 -0.88 -2.40 -4.47
CA GLY A 197 -1.38 -3.59 -5.15
C GLY A 197 -2.45 -4.31 -4.35
N CYS A 198 -3.03 -5.34 -4.95
CA CYS A 198 -4.14 -6.11 -4.39
C CYS A 198 -3.88 -7.60 -4.49
N PHE A 199 -4.59 -8.39 -3.70
CA PHE A 199 -4.49 -9.84 -3.74
C PHE A 199 -5.87 -10.46 -3.60
N GLU A 200 -6.05 -11.59 -4.27
CA GLU A 200 -7.19 -12.47 -4.06
C GLU A 200 -7.03 -13.17 -2.71
N THR A 201 -8.14 -13.36 -2.02
CA THR A 201 -8.14 -14.02 -0.71
C THR A 201 -8.50 -15.50 -0.79
N SER A 202 -8.11 -16.11 -1.92
CA SER A 202 -8.26 -17.52 -2.19
C SER A 202 -7.04 -18.06 -2.89
N SER A 203 -6.65 -19.29 -2.59
CA SER A 203 -5.55 -20.00 -3.24
C SER A 203 -6.02 -21.36 -3.75
N VAL A 204 -5.34 -21.88 -4.77
CA VAL A 204 -5.58 -23.24 -5.25
C VAL A 204 -4.55 -24.16 -4.63
N GLU A 205 -5.00 -25.06 -3.75
CA GLU A 205 -4.16 -26.11 -3.16
C GLU A 205 -4.54 -27.47 -3.76
N GLY A 206 -3.66 -27.99 -4.62
CA GLY A 206 -3.89 -29.22 -5.37
C GLY A 206 -5.06 -29.08 -6.35
N ASN A 207 -6.23 -29.62 -5.97
CA ASN A 207 -7.46 -29.54 -6.76
C ASN A 207 -8.61 -28.83 -6.02
N ARG A 208 -8.31 -28.09 -4.95
CA ARG A 208 -9.29 -27.36 -4.15
C ARG A 208 -8.97 -25.88 -4.13
N VAL A 209 -10.01 -25.07 -4.08
CA VAL A 209 -9.91 -23.64 -3.77
C VAL A 209 -10.07 -23.48 -2.27
N GLU A 210 -9.07 -22.93 -1.62
CA GLU A 210 -9.12 -22.54 -0.21
C GLU A 210 -9.37 -21.04 -0.12
N ILE A 211 -10.46 -20.66 0.54
CA ILE A 211 -10.85 -19.26 0.74
C ILE A 211 -10.54 -18.90 2.19
N TRP A 212 -9.77 -17.84 2.38
CA TRP A 212 -9.30 -17.41 3.70
C TRP A 212 -9.62 -15.95 4.03
N GLY A 213 -10.03 -15.12 3.06
CA GLY A 213 -10.41 -13.71 3.30
C GLY A 213 -11.81 -13.47 3.84
N GLY A 214 -12.53 -14.53 4.22
CA GLY A 214 -13.91 -14.43 4.71
C GLY A 214 -14.85 -13.86 3.65
N GLU A 215 -15.43 -12.69 3.92
CA GLU A 215 -16.39 -12.01 3.03
C GLU A 215 -15.73 -11.16 1.94
N TYR A 216 -14.41 -11.01 1.96
CA TYR A 216 -13.68 -10.12 1.05
C TYR A 216 -12.89 -10.92 0.02
N PRO A 217 -13.42 -11.21 -1.18
CA PRO A 217 -12.68 -12.00 -2.19
C PRO A 217 -11.39 -11.32 -2.65
N VAL A 218 -11.28 -10.01 -2.48
CA VAL A 218 -10.13 -9.19 -2.86
C VAL A 218 -9.82 -8.17 -1.78
N ILE A 219 -8.54 -8.01 -1.45
CA ILE A 219 -8.06 -6.97 -0.54
C ILE A 219 -6.95 -6.17 -1.25
N CYS A 220 -7.01 -4.85 -1.15
CA CYS A 220 -5.98 -3.94 -1.64
C CYS A 220 -5.20 -3.32 -0.50
N LEU A 221 -3.88 -3.22 -0.70
CA LEU A 221 -2.95 -2.52 0.18
C LEU A 221 -2.74 -1.10 -0.34
N VAL A 222 -2.97 -0.11 0.52
CA VAL A 222 -2.75 1.31 0.24
C VAL A 222 -1.77 1.87 1.26
N VAL A 223 -0.74 2.56 0.78
CA VAL A 223 0.20 3.24 1.67
C VAL A 223 -0.37 4.58 2.10
N GLU A 224 -0.27 4.91 3.39
CA GLU A 224 -0.47 6.24 3.97
C GLU A 224 0.87 6.89 4.27
N ASP A 225 1.26 7.88 3.47
CA ASP A 225 2.37 8.76 3.78
C ASP A 225 1.83 9.98 4.53
N ALA A 226 1.89 9.92 5.85
CA ALA A 226 1.49 10.98 6.75
C ALA A 226 2.72 11.84 7.08
N GLU A 227 2.98 12.84 6.24
CA GLU A 227 4.09 13.80 6.38
C GLU A 227 3.78 14.94 7.37
N ASN A 228 2.65 14.85 8.07
CA ASN A 228 2.23 15.84 9.05
C ASN A 228 3.16 15.89 10.27
N THR A 229 3.39 17.09 10.78
CA THR A 229 4.14 17.32 12.03
C THR A 229 3.21 17.62 13.20
N GLN A 230 1.93 17.88 12.91
CA GLN A 230 0.90 18.20 13.89
C GLN A 230 -0.41 17.50 13.55
N ILE A 231 -1.16 17.08 14.57
CA ILE A 231 -2.52 16.56 14.42
C ILE A 231 -3.44 17.36 15.33
N LEU A 232 -4.43 18.03 14.75
CA LEU A 232 -5.51 18.67 15.50
C LEU A 232 -6.67 17.68 15.62
N TYR A 233 -7.17 17.48 16.83
CA TYR A 233 -8.34 16.68 17.13
C TYR A 233 -9.49 17.59 17.59
N SER A 234 -10.71 17.23 17.21
CA SER A 234 -11.92 17.88 17.71
C SER A 234 -13.02 16.86 18.00
N LEU A 235 -13.67 17.01 19.16
CA LEU A 235 -14.84 16.24 19.52
C LEU A 235 -15.70 17.02 20.52
N ASN A 236 -16.99 17.17 20.24
CA ASN A 236 -17.94 17.85 21.13
C ASN A 236 -17.51 19.27 21.55
N GLY A 237 -16.84 20.01 20.67
CA GLY A 237 -16.34 21.37 20.93
C GLY A 237 -14.99 21.43 21.66
N HIS A 238 -14.47 20.29 22.12
CA HIS A 238 -13.12 20.18 22.67
C HIS A 238 -12.09 20.09 21.55
N LEU A 239 -10.92 20.69 21.75
CA LEU A 239 -9.85 20.79 20.75
C LEU A 239 -8.50 20.45 21.38
N TYR A 240 -7.70 19.64 20.70
CA TYR A 240 -6.34 19.33 21.11
C TYR A 240 -5.41 19.13 19.91
N THR A 241 -4.26 19.80 19.93
CA THR A 241 -3.20 19.70 18.93
C THR A 241 -2.03 18.93 19.52
N SER A 242 -1.74 17.78 18.92
CA SER A 242 -0.60 16.94 19.26
C SER A 242 0.54 17.16 18.26
N PRO A 243 1.81 17.15 18.69
CA PRO A 243 2.90 16.89 17.76
C PRO A 243 2.75 15.49 17.15
N ALA A 244 3.30 15.31 15.95
CA ALA A 244 3.33 14.03 15.25
C ALA A 244 4.67 13.86 14.53
N THR A 245 5.15 12.63 14.52
CA THR A 245 6.29 12.24 13.68
C THR A 245 5.77 11.84 12.31
N PRO A 246 6.38 12.32 11.21
CA PRO A 246 6.07 11.85 9.87
C PRO A 246 6.21 10.32 9.77
N MET A 247 5.17 9.65 9.30
CA MET A 247 5.08 8.19 9.31
C MET A 247 4.43 7.67 8.04
N ARG A 248 4.96 6.56 7.53
CA ARG A 248 4.38 5.70 6.51
C ARG A 248 3.67 4.53 7.19
N SER A 249 2.40 4.34 6.88
CA SER A 249 1.55 3.25 7.36
C SER A 249 0.88 2.51 6.21
N PHE A 250 0.26 1.36 6.49
CA PHE A 250 -0.34 0.50 5.47
C PHE A 250 -1.80 0.22 5.78
N LEU A 251 -2.70 0.64 4.89
CA LEU A 251 -4.15 0.50 4.99
C LEU A 251 -4.61 -0.67 4.14
N LEU A 252 -5.57 -1.43 4.65
CA LEU A 252 -6.17 -2.57 3.96
C LEU A 252 -7.61 -2.25 3.60
N PHE A 253 -7.98 -2.43 2.33
CA PHE A 253 -9.33 -2.20 1.84
C PHE A 253 -9.89 -3.48 1.25
N GLY A 254 -11.03 -3.94 1.75
CA GLY A 254 -11.70 -5.16 1.30
C GLY A 254 -12.81 -4.86 0.30
N TYR A 255 -12.90 -5.67 -0.73
CA TYR A 255 -13.99 -5.62 -1.71
C TYR A 255 -15.22 -6.38 -1.20
N LEU A 256 -16.41 -5.78 -1.26
CA LEU A 256 -17.67 -6.41 -0.83
C LEU A 256 -18.53 -6.94 -1.98
N GLY A 257 -18.17 -6.65 -3.23
CA GLY A 257 -19.04 -6.85 -4.39
C GLY A 257 -19.69 -5.55 -4.86
N ASP A 258 -20.29 -5.57 -6.06
CA ASP A 258 -21.05 -4.44 -6.63
C ASP A 258 -20.32 -3.09 -6.66
N GLY A 259 -19.00 -3.11 -6.85
CA GLY A 259 -18.15 -1.92 -6.85
C GLY A 259 -17.92 -1.30 -5.47
N GLN A 260 -18.37 -1.96 -4.39
CA GLN A 260 -18.25 -1.48 -3.02
C GLN A 260 -16.96 -1.95 -2.35
N TRP A 261 -16.28 -1.01 -1.70
CA TRP A 261 -15.06 -1.25 -0.93
C TRP A 261 -15.25 -0.71 0.48
N VAL A 262 -14.57 -1.33 1.44
CA VAL A 262 -14.55 -0.88 2.83
C VAL A 262 -13.15 -0.88 3.40
N TRP A 263 -12.88 0.05 4.30
CA TRP A 263 -11.62 0.08 5.04
C TRP A 263 -11.63 -0.98 6.15
N LEU A 264 -10.66 -1.89 6.10
CA LEU A 264 -10.46 -2.96 7.08
C LEU A 264 -9.48 -2.56 8.19
N GLY A 265 -8.91 -1.36 8.11
CA GLY A 265 -8.01 -0.78 9.11
C GLY A 265 -6.59 -0.51 8.59
N THR A 266 -5.78 0.08 9.46
CA THR A 266 -4.35 0.33 9.26
C THR A 266 -3.56 -0.69 10.05
N GLN A 267 -2.64 -1.40 9.40
CA GLN A 267 -1.71 -2.31 10.05
C GLN A 267 -1.02 -1.60 11.22
N THR A 268 -0.98 -2.21 12.39
CA THR A 268 -0.30 -1.59 13.54
C THR A 268 1.21 -1.57 13.33
N GLU A 269 1.75 -2.55 12.60
CA GLU A 269 3.14 -2.66 12.19
C GLU A 269 3.23 -3.26 10.77
N PRO A 270 4.25 -2.89 9.96
CA PRO A 270 5.28 -1.91 10.27
C PRO A 270 4.77 -0.47 10.13
N LYS A 271 5.22 0.42 11.02
CA LYS A 271 5.17 1.87 10.82
C LYS A 271 6.57 2.41 10.54
N LEU A 272 6.74 3.07 9.40
CA LEU A 272 8.05 3.50 8.93
C LEU A 272 8.17 5.02 9.06
N GLU A 273 9.14 5.51 9.83
CA GLU A 273 9.38 6.94 9.93
C GLU A 273 9.80 7.52 8.57
N ILE A 274 9.18 8.65 8.18
CA ILE A 274 9.54 9.37 6.96
C ILE A 274 10.64 10.36 7.31
N THR A 275 11.88 10.00 6.98
CA THR A 275 13.06 10.87 7.18
C THR A 275 13.45 11.64 5.92
N ASN A 276 13.04 11.17 4.75
CA ASN A 276 13.30 11.78 3.45
C ASN A 276 12.02 11.89 2.62
N THR A 277 11.39 13.06 2.64
CA THR A 277 10.10 13.32 1.96
C THR A 277 10.21 13.23 0.44
N GLU A 278 11.36 13.61 -0.15
CA GLU A 278 11.54 13.60 -1.62
C GLU A 278 11.63 12.17 -2.16
N GLU A 279 12.38 11.31 -1.47
CA GLU A 279 12.50 9.89 -1.81
C GLU A 279 11.15 9.18 -1.70
N ILE A 280 10.42 9.45 -0.62
CA ILE A 280 9.09 8.88 -0.37
C ILE A 280 8.07 9.32 -1.42
N ALA A 281 8.07 10.59 -1.81
CA ALA A 281 7.20 11.09 -2.88
C ALA A 281 7.53 10.44 -4.24
N SER A 282 8.82 10.23 -4.54
CA SER A 282 9.27 9.57 -5.76
C SER A 282 8.87 8.09 -5.79
N ASP A 283 9.13 7.33 -4.72
CA ASP A 283 8.69 5.93 -4.57
C ASP A 283 7.18 5.81 -4.74
N ARG A 284 6.42 6.69 -4.09
CA ARG A 284 4.96 6.70 -4.15
C ARG A 284 4.45 6.85 -5.59
N LEU A 285 4.95 7.84 -6.32
CA LEU A 285 4.54 8.07 -7.71
C LEU A 285 4.96 6.92 -8.62
N ALA A 286 6.20 6.43 -8.47
CA ALA A 286 6.71 5.33 -9.26
C ALA A 286 5.86 4.07 -9.08
N VAL A 287 5.52 3.72 -7.82
CA VAL A 287 4.73 2.53 -7.54
C VAL A 287 3.27 2.69 -7.93
N ALA A 288 2.62 3.83 -7.67
CA ALA A 288 1.25 4.06 -8.14
C ALA A 288 1.15 3.88 -9.67
N THR A 289 2.13 4.37 -10.42
CA THR A 289 2.20 4.23 -11.89
C THR A 289 2.30 2.77 -12.31
N LEU A 290 3.05 1.92 -11.58
CA LEU A 290 3.14 0.49 -11.87
C LEU A 290 1.80 -0.24 -11.73
N TYR A 291 0.89 0.29 -10.92
CA TYR A 291 -0.46 -0.26 -10.70
C TYR A 291 -1.54 0.45 -11.52
N ASP A 292 -1.17 1.21 -12.56
CA ASP A 292 -2.10 2.02 -13.37
C ASP A 292 -3.01 2.93 -12.50
N SER A 293 -2.42 3.46 -11.43
CA SER A 293 -3.06 4.27 -10.40
C SER A 293 -2.34 5.60 -10.23
N GLN A 294 -2.92 6.47 -9.41
CA GLN A 294 -2.34 7.77 -9.03
C GLN A 294 -2.20 7.90 -7.51
N PRO A 295 -1.34 8.81 -7.02
CA PRO A 295 -1.40 9.26 -5.63
C PRO A 295 -2.69 10.04 -5.35
N TRP A 296 -3.27 9.84 -4.18
CA TRP A 296 -4.48 10.50 -3.71
C TRP A 296 -4.14 11.43 -2.55
N ASP A 297 -4.13 12.74 -2.81
CA ASP A 297 -3.82 13.79 -1.84
C ASP A 297 -4.99 14.77 -1.69
N ALA A 298 -4.80 15.82 -0.88
CA ALA A 298 -5.81 16.85 -0.68
C ALA A 298 -6.22 17.59 -1.97
N LYS A 299 -5.30 17.69 -2.95
CA LYS A 299 -5.60 18.32 -4.24
C LYS A 299 -6.49 17.40 -5.08
N TRP A 300 -6.19 16.11 -5.15
CA TRP A 300 -7.06 15.13 -5.79
C TRP A 300 -8.45 15.12 -5.15
N LEU A 301 -8.54 15.10 -3.82
CA LEU A 301 -9.83 15.11 -3.12
C LEU A 301 -10.67 16.35 -3.46
N SER A 302 -10.02 17.51 -3.52
CA SER A 302 -10.66 18.79 -3.90
C SER A 302 -11.13 18.80 -5.36
N ILE A 303 -10.30 18.31 -6.30
CA ILE A 303 -10.62 18.33 -7.73
C ILE A 303 -11.70 17.30 -8.07
N THR A 304 -11.53 16.06 -7.61
CA THR A 304 -12.37 14.91 -7.99
C THR A 304 -13.68 14.86 -7.23
N HIS A 305 -13.67 15.18 -5.93
CA HIS A 305 -14.83 15.05 -5.05
C HIS A 305 -15.37 16.40 -4.54
N HIS A 306 -14.75 17.52 -4.91
CA HIS A 306 -15.12 18.86 -4.44
C HIS A 306 -15.06 19.01 -2.91
N LEU A 307 -14.23 18.21 -2.26
CA LEU A 307 -14.01 18.24 -0.82
C LEU A 307 -12.67 18.90 -0.51
N ASN A 308 -12.71 20.19 -0.19
CA ASN A 308 -11.56 20.89 0.36
C ASN A 308 -11.38 20.57 1.84
N MET A 309 -10.15 20.64 2.36
CA MET A 309 -9.89 20.55 3.78
C MET A 309 -10.77 21.53 4.57
N GLN A 310 -11.36 21.05 5.67
CA GLN A 310 -12.17 21.89 6.55
C GLN A 310 -11.32 23.03 7.14
N PRO A 311 -11.90 24.23 7.33
CA PRO A 311 -11.17 25.36 7.88
C PRO A 311 -10.65 25.00 9.28
N LEU A 312 -9.44 25.46 9.56
CA LEU A 312 -8.84 25.32 10.88
C LEU A 312 -9.41 26.39 11.82
N PRO A 313 -9.65 26.06 13.10
CA PRO A 313 -9.93 27.06 14.12
C PRO A 313 -8.79 28.08 14.23
N ASP A 314 -9.12 29.32 14.59
CA ASP A 314 -8.12 30.35 14.87
C ASP A 314 -7.20 29.89 16.01
N ASN A 315 -5.90 30.16 15.86
CA ASN A 315 -4.86 29.77 16.83
C ASN A 315 -4.82 28.27 17.15
N TRP A 316 -5.21 27.40 16.20
CA TRP A 316 -5.27 25.94 16.44
C TRP A 316 -4.00 25.33 17.06
N GLN A 317 -2.84 25.91 16.77
CA GLN A 317 -1.54 25.46 17.27
C GLN A 317 -1.40 25.59 18.80
N SER A 318 -2.20 26.45 19.45
CA SER A 318 -2.14 26.67 20.89
C SER A 318 -3.05 25.75 21.71
N PHE A 319 -3.88 24.91 21.08
CA PHE A 319 -4.76 23.98 21.80
C PHE A 319 -3.97 22.78 22.35
N THR A 320 -3.11 22.98 23.34
CA THR A 320 -2.25 21.91 23.88
C THR A 320 -2.61 21.53 25.32
N ASP A 321 -3.83 21.85 25.77
CA ASP A 321 -4.28 21.53 27.12
C ASP A 321 -4.52 20.01 27.26
N GLU A 322 -3.81 19.37 28.19
CA GLU A 322 -3.97 17.94 28.45
C GLU A 322 -5.36 17.58 28.99
N ASN A 323 -6.09 18.50 29.64
CA ASN A 323 -7.47 18.24 30.07
C ASN A 323 -8.40 18.03 28.86
N GLU A 324 -8.22 18.81 27.79
CA GLU A 324 -8.97 18.67 26.54
C GLU A 324 -8.68 17.32 25.89
N LYS A 325 -7.41 16.92 25.84
CA LYS A 325 -7.01 15.58 25.37
C LYS A 325 -7.65 14.47 26.18
N GLN A 326 -7.59 14.54 27.51
CA GLN A 326 -8.17 13.51 28.38
C GLN A 326 -9.69 13.43 28.19
N TYR A 327 -10.38 14.56 28.04
CA TYR A 327 -11.81 14.58 27.73
C TYR A 327 -12.10 13.85 26.41
N ILE A 328 -11.38 14.19 25.34
CA ILE A 328 -11.55 13.54 24.03
C ILE A 328 -11.34 12.02 24.15
N LEU A 329 -10.24 11.59 24.78
CA LEU A 329 -9.94 10.17 24.96
C LEU A 329 -11.01 9.44 25.79
N PHE A 330 -11.50 10.08 26.85
CA PHE A 330 -12.53 9.55 27.71
C PHE A 330 -13.84 9.31 26.96
N VAL A 331 -14.30 10.29 26.16
CA VAL A 331 -15.49 10.12 25.30
C VAL A 331 -15.28 9.00 24.28
N LEU A 332 -14.10 8.95 23.63
CA LEU A 332 -13.79 7.92 22.64
C LEU A 332 -13.73 6.51 23.23
N SER A 333 -13.32 6.36 24.49
CA SER A 333 -13.32 5.07 25.18
C SER A 333 -14.72 4.55 25.56
N GLY A 334 -15.78 5.33 25.33
CA GLY A 334 -17.15 4.98 25.74
C GLY A 334 -17.38 5.04 27.26
N ALA A 335 -16.46 5.67 28.00
CA ALA A 335 -16.52 5.79 29.45
C ALA A 335 -17.27 7.05 29.94
N ALA A 336 -17.86 7.83 29.04
CA ALA A 336 -18.58 9.06 29.38
C ALA A 336 -19.78 8.81 30.33
N PRO A 337 -20.03 9.70 31.33
CA PRO A 337 -21.15 9.58 32.26
C PRO A 337 -22.52 9.77 31.61
#